data_AF-A0A1W1V377-F1
#
_entry.id   AF-A0A1W1V377-F1
#
_cell.length_a   1.000
_cell.length_b   1.000
_cell.length_c   1.000
_cell.angle_alpha   90.00
_cell.angle_beta   90.00
_cell.angle_gamma   90.00
#
_symmetry.space_group_name_H-M   'P 1'
#
loop_
_entity.id
_entity.type
_entity.pdbx_description
1 polymer ?
#
loop_
_entity_poly.entity_id
_entity_poly.type
_entity_poly.pdbx_seq_one_letter_code
_entity_poly.pdbx_strand_id
1 'polypeptide(L)'
;MNRSFWLLRGLKFFFLAALFVAAAGFVTMRLWNWLVPVLFKGPFISFWQTLALLVLTRILFGGWGRGGRPGGWARRREVWRKKMESRMAHLTPEEQKKFRQQMRSSCGPPWMRRSVEEETASTSA
;
A
#
# COMPACT_ATOMS: atom_id res chain seq x y z
N MET A 1 -11.57 3.03 -19.86
CA MET A 1 -10.91 2.69 -18.58
C MET A 1 -10.31 1.29 -18.69
N ASN A 2 -9.01 1.21 -18.97
CA ASN A 2 -8.35 -0.02 -19.45
C ASN A 2 -8.01 -0.96 -18.29
N ARG A 3 -8.85 -1.98 -18.08
CA ARG A 3 -8.69 -3.00 -17.01
C ARG A 3 -7.39 -3.80 -17.11
N SER A 4 -6.77 -3.86 -18.30
CA SER A 4 -5.51 -4.57 -18.52
C SER A 4 -4.35 -4.02 -17.70
N PHE A 5 -4.27 -2.71 -17.42
CA PHE A 5 -3.17 -2.17 -16.59
C PHE A 5 -3.23 -2.64 -15.14
N TRP A 6 -4.43 -2.91 -14.61
CA TRP A 6 -4.60 -3.41 -13.25
C TRP A 6 -4.29 -4.92 -13.17
N LEU A 7 -4.66 -5.67 -14.22
CA LEU A 7 -4.31 -7.08 -14.36
C LEU A 7 -2.81 -7.30 -14.55
N LEU A 8 -2.14 -6.53 -15.41
CA LEU A 8 -0.67 -6.59 -15.57
C LEU A 8 0.04 -6.26 -14.26
N ARG A 9 -0.45 -5.27 -13.51
CA ARG A 9 0.13 -4.89 -12.22
C ARG A 9 -0.09 -5.99 -11.18
N GLY A 10 -1.27 -6.60 -11.12
CA GLY A 10 -1.55 -7.76 -10.27
C GLY A 10 -0.68 -8.97 -10.62
N LEU A 11 -0.55 -9.29 -11.90
CA LEU A 11 0.25 -10.42 -12.39
C LEU A 11 1.73 -10.26 -12.04
N LYS A 12 2.28 -9.05 -12.18
CA LYS A 12 3.68 -8.77 -11.85
C LYS A 12 3.97 -8.92 -10.35
N PHE A 13 3.02 -8.50 -9.50
CA PHE A 13 3.11 -8.73 -8.05
C PHE A 13 2.99 -10.21 -7.69
N PHE A 14 2.09 -10.95 -8.34
CA PHE A 14 1.94 -12.39 -8.13
C PHE A 14 3.23 -13.14 -8.50
N PHE A 15 3.82 -12.83 -9.66
CA PHE A 15 5.10 -13.41 -10.09
C PHE A 15 6.23 -13.10 -9.10
N LEU A 16 6.33 -11.86 -8.64
CA LEU A 16 7.36 -11.47 -7.66
C LEU A 16 7.18 -12.22 -6.33
N ALA A 17 5.94 -12.38 -5.87
CA ALA A 17 5.63 -13.12 -4.66
C ALA A 17 5.95 -14.62 -4.82
N ALA A 18 5.57 -15.22 -5.94
CA ALA A 18 5.89 -16.61 -6.26
C ALA A 18 7.41 -16.84 -6.33
N LEU A 19 8.15 -15.94 -6.96
CA LEU A 19 9.61 -15.99 -7.04
C LEU A 19 10.25 -15.90 -5.64
N PHE A 20 9.75 -15.01 -4.79
CA PHE A 20 10.25 -14.88 -3.42
C PHE A 20 10.01 -16.15 -2.60
N VAL A 21 8.82 -16.75 -2.71
CA VAL A 21 8.49 -18.02 -2.03
C VAL A 21 9.35 -19.17 -2.56
N ALA A 22 9.56 -19.25 -3.87
CA ALA A 22 10.43 -20.26 -4.47
C ALA A 22 11.90 -20.10 -4.02
N ALA A 23 12.41 -18.87 -3.98
CA ALA A 23 13.75 -18.59 -3.50
C ALA A 23 13.91 -18.96 -2.01
N ALA A 24 12.95 -18.58 -1.16
CA ALA A 24 12.94 -18.96 0.24
C ALA A 24 12.90 -20.48 0.42
N GLY A 25 12.03 -21.19 -0.32
CA GLY A 25 11.96 -22.65 -0.29
C GLY A 25 13.25 -23.33 -0.74
N PHE A 26 13.90 -22.80 -1.77
CA PHE A 26 15.17 -23.33 -2.26
C PHE A 26 16.30 -23.16 -1.23
N VAL A 27 16.41 -21.97 -0.61
CA VAL A 27 17.40 -21.71 0.43
C VAL A 27 17.17 -22.59 1.65
N THR A 28 15.92 -22.67 2.12
CA THR A 28 15.56 -23.53 3.26
C THR A 28 15.86 -24.99 2.98
N MET A 29 15.56 -25.50 1.78
CA MET A 29 15.87 -26.88 1.39
C MET A 29 17.38 -27.14 1.40
N ARG A 30 18.17 -26.26 0.78
CA ARG A 30 19.64 -26.40 0.71
C ARG A 30 20.26 -26.37 2.10
N LEU A 31 19.83 -25.42 2.93
CA LEU A 31 20.30 -25.27 4.29
C LEU A 31 19.93 -26.49 5.15
N TRP A 32 18.68 -26.96 5.03
CA TRP A 32 18.21 -28.13 5.78
C TRP A 32 19.01 -29.39 5.42
N ASN A 33 19.18 -29.67 4.12
CA ASN A 33 19.90 -30.85 3.65
C ASN A 33 21.39 -30.82 3.99
N TRP A 34 21.95 -29.64 4.33
CA TRP A 34 23.31 -29.51 4.82
C TRP A 34 23.41 -29.60 6.35
N LEU A 35 22.50 -28.98 7.11
CA LEU A 35 22.59 -28.95 8.58
C LEU A 35 22.04 -30.22 9.23
N VAL A 36 20.83 -30.64 8.87
CA VAL A 36 20.06 -31.62 9.65
C VAL A 36 20.57 -33.05 9.46
N PRO A 37 20.90 -33.51 8.24
CA PRO A 37 21.52 -34.82 8.05
C PRO A 37 22.90 -34.91 8.72
N VAL A 38 23.68 -33.83 8.69
CA VAL A 38 25.06 -33.80 9.22
C VAL A 38 25.08 -33.74 10.75
N LEU A 39 24.22 -32.94 11.36
CA LEU A 39 24.21 -32.75 12.82
C LEU A 39 23.35 -33.77 13.56
N PHE A 40 22.23 -34.20 12.96
CA PHE A 40 21.20 -34.98 13.66
C PHE A 40 20.90 -36.34 13.03
N LYS A 41 21.60 -36.73 11.94
CA LYS A 41 21.23 -37.90 11.10
C LYS A 41 19.74 -37.90 10.70
N GLY A 42 19.16 -36.70 10.58
CA GLY A 42 17.75 -36.54 10.27
C GLY A 42 17.43 -36.84 8.80
N PRO A 43 16.15 -37.01 8.45
CA PRO A 43 15.73 -37.29 7.09
C PRO A 43 16.00 -36.11 6.14
N PHE A 44 16.37 -36.45 4.90
CA PHE A 44 16.48 -35.47 3.81
C PHE A 44 15.11 -34.92 3.46
N ILE A 45 15.02 -33.60 3.30
CA ILE A 45 13.76 -32.94 2.92
C ILE A 45 13.80 -32.63 1.43
N SER A 46 12.75 -33.07 0.72
CA SER A 46 12.54 -32.77 -0.70
C SER A 46 11.98 -31.36 -0.89
N PHE A 47 12.16 -30.80 -2.09
CA PHE A 47 11.67 -29.44 -2.41
C PHE A 47 10.18 -29.26 -2.07
N TRP A 48 9.37 -30.28 -2.36
CA TRP A 48 7.92 -30.28 -2.07
C TRP A 48 7.61 -30.26 -0.58
N GLN A 49 8.39 -30.94 0.26
CA GLN A 49 8.21 -30.91 1.71
C GLN A 49 8.60 -29.54 2.28
N THR A 50 9.70 -28.94 1.80
CA THR A 50 10.08 -27.58 2.20
C THR A 50 9.02 -26.56 1.80
N LEU A 51 8.47 -26.69 0.59
CA LEU A 51 7.40 -25.82 0.12
C LEU A 51 6.13 -26.02 0.95
N ALA A 52 5.75 -27.26 1.28
CA ALA A 52 4.62 -27.55 2.14
C ALA A 52 4.79 -26.97 3.55
N LEU A 53 5.98 -27.08 4.15
CA LEU A 53 6.33 -26.47 5.44
C LEU A 53 6.26 -24.93 5.38
N LEU A 54 6.76 -24.31 4.31
CA LEU A 54 6.64 -22.87 4.10
C LEU A 54 5.19 -22.43 3.94
N VAL A 55 4.39 -23.18 3.19
CA VAL A 55 2.95 -22.90 3.04
C VAL A 55 2.25 -23.06 4.38
N LEU A 56 2.53 -24.13 5.12
CA LEU A 56 1.95 -24.39 6.44
C LEU A 56 2.27 -23.26 7.42
N THR A 57 3.55 -22.89 7.58
CA THR A 57 3.96 -21.75 8.41
C THR A 57 3.36 -20.44 7.93
N ARG A 58 3.22 -20.25 6.61
CA ARG A 58 2.59 -19.06 6.04
C ARG A 58 1.08 -18.99 6.31
N ILE A 59 0.40 -20.13 6.37
CA ILE A 59 -1.02 -20.23 6.72
C ILE A 59 -1.20 -20.02 8.24
N LEU A 60 -0.38 -20.67 9.07
CA LEU A 60 -0.44 -20.56 10.53
C LEU A 60 -0.05 -19.16 11.03
N PHE A 61 1.11 -18.65 10.63
CA PHE A 61 1.63 -17.37 11.13
C PHE A 61 1.22 -16.18 10.26
N GLY A 62 0.95 -16.40 8.97
CA GLY A 62 0.59 -15.34 8.03
C GLY A 62 -0.91 -15.23 7.72
N GLY A 63 -1.76 -16.03 8.35
CA GLY A 63 -3.22 -15.98 8.22
C GLY A 63 -3.92 -14.91 9.06
N TRP A 64 -3.25 -14.32 10.06
CA TRP A 64 -3.89 -13.38 11.00
C TRP A 64 -3.21 -12.01 11.18
N GLY A 65 -2.13 -11.72 10.47
CA GLY A 65 -1.39 -10.47 10.66
C GLY A 65 -1.22 -9.67 9.38
N ARG A 66 -2.06 -8.65 9.19
CA ARG A 66 -1.61 -7.35 8.66
C ARG A 66 -1.15 -7.32 7.19
N GLY A 67 -2.11 -7.26 6.26
CA GLY A 67 -1.85 -6.71 4.92
C GLY A 67 -2.86 -7.13 3.87
N GLY A 68 -3.91 -6.33 3.64
CA GLY A 68 -4.72 -6.46 2.42
C GLY A 68 -6.20 -6.79 2.61
N ARG A 69 -6.89 -6.19 3.59
CA ARG A 69 -8.30 -5.87 3.34
C ARG A 69 -8.35 -4.67 2.39
N PRO A 70 -9.09 -4.70 1.26
CA PRO A 70 -9.24 -3.57 0.34
C PRO A 70 -9.82 -2.29 1.01
N GLY A 71 -10.22 -2.34 2.28
CA GLY A 71 -10.72 -1.20 3.06
C GLY A 71 -9.67 -0.38 3.81
N GLY A 72 -8.39 -0.78 3.84
CA GLY A 72 -7.36 -0.06 4.61
C GLY A 72 -7.06 1.35 4.10
N TRP A 73 -7.12 1.56 2.78
CA TRP A 73 -6.92 2.88 2.18
C TRP A 73 -8.14 3.78 2.35
N ALA A 74 -9.35 3.21 2.29
CA ALA A 74 -10.60 3.92 2.56
C ALA A 74 -10.65 4.41 4.02
N ARG A 75 -10.32 3.56 4.99
CA ARG A 75 -10.28 3.93 6.41
C ARG A 75 -9.19 4.97 6.70
N ARG A 76 -8.02 4.89 6.06
CA ARG A 76 -6.95 5.89 6.21
C ARG A 76 -7.35 7.25 5.62
N ARG A 77 -8.08 7.27 4.50
CA ARG A 77 -8.67 8.48 3.93
C ARG A 77 -9.72 9.08 4.86
N GLU A 78 -10.56 8.25 5.46
CA GLU A 78 -11.62 8.70 6.37
C GLU A 78 -11.06 9.33 7.64
N VAL A 79 -10.02 8.72 8.23
CA VAL A 79 -9.29 9.29 9.38
C VAL A 79 -8.60 10.60 9.00
N TRP A 80 -8.02 10.68 7.81
CA TRP A 80 -7.39 11.91 7.34
C TRP A 80 -8.41 13.03 7.06
N ARG A 81 -9.58 12.68 6.49
CA ARG A 81 -10.69 13.61 6.26
C ARG A 81 -11.20 14.17 7.59
N LYS A 82 -11.47 13.33 8.58
CA LYS A 82 -11.89 13.76 9.92
C LYS A 82 -10.87 14.69 10.59
N LYS A 83 -9.56 14.41 10.42
CA LYS A 83 -8.48 15.24 10.97
C LYS A 83 -8.38 16.60 10.27
N MET A 84 -8.70 16.67 8.98
CA MET A 84 -8.77 17.94 8.24
C MET A 84 -10.01 18.74 8.64
N GLU A 85 -11.17 18.08 8.75
CA GLU A 85 -12.43 18.71 9.20
C GLU A 85 -12.30 19.31 10.61
N SER A 86 -11.70 18.59 11.56
CA SER A 86 -11.47 19.11 12.92
C SER A 86 -10.52 20.31 12.95
N ARG A 87 -9.52 20.34 12.06
CA ARG A 87 -8.62 21.50 11.92
C ARG A 87 -9.33 22.70 11.34
N MET A 88 -10.18 22.49 10.33
CA MET A 88 -10.98 23.56 9.72
C MET A 88 -12.02 24.14 10.70
N ALA A 89 -12.66 23.31 11.53
CA ALA A 89 -13.67 23.74 12.49
C ALA A 89 -13.13 24.68 13.59
N HIS A 90 -11.83 24.60 13.92
CA HIS A 90 -11.19 25.48 14.90
C HIS A 90 -10.75 26.84 14.34
N LEU A 91 -10.80 27.04 13.02
CA LEU A 91 -10.42 28.31 12.39
C LEU A 91 -11.61 29.27 12.34
N THR A 92 -11.33 30.55 12.58
CA THR A 92 -12.28 31.65 12.43
C THR A 92 -12.80 31.74 10.98
N PRO A 93 -14.02 32.26 10.74
CA PRO A 93 -14.61 32.31 9.40
C PRO A 93 -13.77 33.12 8.40
N GLU A 94 -13.03 34.12 8.88
CA GLU A 94 -12.06 34.94 8.13
C GLU A 94 -10.87 34.10 7.64
N GLU A 95 -10.23 33.34 8.55
CA GLU A 95 -9.05 32.52 8.23
C GLU A 95 -9.39 31.29 7.37
N GLN A 96 -10.58 30.71 7.56
CA GLN A 96 -11.08 29.60 6.74
C GLN A 96 -11.20 29.98 5.25
N LYS A 97 -11.55 31.23 4.94
CA LYS A 97 -11.65 31.71 3.55
C LYS A 97 -10.28 31.83 2.91
N LYS A 98 -9.32 32.47 3.59
CA LYS A 98 -7.92 32.59 3.12
C LYS A 98 -7.27 31.21 2.95
N PHE A 99 -7.47 30.31 3.90
CA PHE A 99 -6.95 28.94 3.82
C PHE A 99 -7.57 28.14 2.66
N ARG A 100 -8.90 28.24 2.47
CA ARG A 100 -9.57 27.60 1.31
C ARG A 100 -9.08 28.16 -0.02
N GLN A 101 -8.82 29.47 -0.10
CA GLN A 101 -8.32 30.13 -1.30
C GLN A 101 -6.88 29.70 -1.62
N GLN A 102 -5.98 29.66 -0.63
CA GLN A 102 -4.62 29.12 -0.79
C GLN A 102 -4.62 27.63 -1.14
N MET A 103 -5.51 26.85 -0.54
CA MET A 103 -5.60 25.43 -0.85
C MET A 103 -6.13 25.20 -2.28
N ARG A 104 -7.06 26.04 -2.76
CA ARG A 104 -7.52 26.03 -4.16
C ARG A 104 -6.42 26.46 -5.13
N SER A 105 -5.59 27.44 -4.78
CA SER A 105 -4.49 27.88 -5.66
C SER A 105 -3.34 26.86 -5.72
N SER A 106 -2.99 26.22 -4.61
CA SER A 106 -1.87 25.26 -4.56
C SER A 106 -2.26 23.85 -5.02
N CYS A 107 -3.45 23.35 -4.66
CA CYS A 107 -3.85 21.97 -4.89
C CYS A 107 -5.12 21.81 -5.75
N GLY A 108 -5.69 22.89 -6.27
CA GLY A 108 -6.86 22.84 -7.15
C GLY A 108 -6.53 22.33 -8.56
N PRO A 109 -7.48 21.70 -9.26
CA PRO A 109 -7.30 21.31 -10.65
C PRO A 109 -7.08 22.57 -11.53
N PRO A 110 -6.33 22.47 -12.64
CA PRO A 110 -5.83 23.63 -13.40
C PRO A 110 -6.89 24.64 -13.85
N TRP A 111 -8.12 24.18 -14.08
CA TRP A 111 -9.25 25.01 -14.50
C TRP A 111 -9.82 25.89 -13.37
N MET A 112 -9.57 25.54 -12.10
CA MET A 112 -10.08 26.26 -10.93
C MET A 112 -9.08 27.30 -10.39
N ARG A 113 -7.83 27.27 -10.87
CA ARG A 113 -6.83 28.33 -10.62
C ARG A 113 -7.13 29.59 -11.42
N ARG A 114 -7.59 29.42 -12.67
CA ARG A 114 -7.81 30.51 -13.63
C ARG A 114 -8.90 31.51 -13.18
N SER A 115 -9.95 31.03 -12.52
CA SER A 115 -11.04 31.89 -12.04
C SER A 115 -10.62 32.85 -10.91
N VAL A 116 -9.58 32.52 -10.15
CA VAL A 116 -9.08 33.39 -9.07
C VAL A 116 -8.31 34.58 -9.64
N GLU A 117 -7.55 34.38 -10.71
CA GLU A 117 -6.83 35.48 -11.39
C GLU A 117 -7.80 36.46 -12.05
N GLU A 118 -8.87 35.96 -12.68
CA GLU A 118 -9.90 36.80 -13.32
C GLU A 118 -10.68 37.67 -12.31
N GLU A 119 -11.02 37.16 -11.12
CA GLU A 119 -11.67 37.96 -10.05
C GLU A 119 -10.75 39.03 -9.46
N THR A 120 -9.44 38.73 -9.30
CA THR A 120 -8.48 39.73 -8.80
C THR A 120 -8.18 40.84 -9.81
N ALA A 121 -8.26 40.54 -11.11
CA ALA A 121 -8.09 41.52 -12.18
C ALA A 121 -9.31 42.46 -12.28
N SER A 122 -10.53 41.97 -12.03
CA SER A 122 -11.76 42.77 -12.11
C SER A 122 -12.00 43.66 -10.87
N THR A 123 -11.43 43.36 -9.71
CA THR A 123 -11.60 44.17 -8.48
C THR A 123 -10.63 45.35 -8.41
N SER A 124 -9.65 45.41 -9.31
CA SER A 124 -8.57 46.41 -9.35
C SER A 124 -8.74 47.45 -10.47
N ALA A 125 -9.89 47.47 -11.15
CA ALA A 125 -10.27 48.42 -12.19
C ALA A 125 -11.53 49.18 -11.75
#